data_AF-A0A4Q3UAW8-F1
#
_entry.id   AF-A0A4Q3UAW8-F1
#
_cell.length_a   1.000
_cell.length_b   1.000
_cell.length_c   1.000
_cell.angle_alpha   90.00
_cell.angle_beta   90.00
_cell.angle_gamma   90.00
#
_symmetry.space_group_name_H-M   'P 1'
#
loop_
_entity.id
_entity.type
_entity.pdbx_description
1 polymer ?
#
loop_
_entity_poly.entity_id
_entity_poly.type
_entity_poly.pdbx_seq_one_letter_code
_entity_poly.pdbx_strand_id
1 'polypeptide(L)'
;MSANQVIGAMARLRAETRGEHERLEAEVNLHRLTSSLSDYKEALAAFYGLYAALEPILRTTVPWHKLGLSAEDRQKLPLLEEDLAAVKLSFARLPICERVPYPATASAAIGSLYVLEGSTLGGKLIEHSLRSNLDLESRFFASYGASVGSMWREFGAAVEGYAVRFGREDDMVSSAKATFTIFERWFASRPPRASEPDGDVIGGSRSRNEFRKRHRWQPGP
;
A
#
# COMPACT_ATOMS: atom_id res chain seq x y z
N MET A 1 24.00 -29.03 16.94
CA MET A 1 24.20 -28.21 15.72
C MET A 1 22.84 -27.72 15.28
N SER A 2 22.49 -26.47 15.59
CA SER A 2 21.19 -25.90 15.22
C SER A 2 21.16 -25.72 13.72
N ALA A 3 20.21 -26.35 13.03
CA ALA A 3 19.91 -26.05 11.64
C ALA A 3 19.50 -24.57 11.57
N ASN A 4 20.40 -23.73 11.07
CA ASN A 4 20.09 -22.33 10.78
C ASN A 4 19.12 -22.36 9.60
N GLN A 5 17.82 -22.38 9.90
CA GLN A 5 16.79 -22.30 8.88
C GLN A 5 16.96 -20.94 8.21
N VAL A 6 17.46 -20.94 6.98
CA VAL A 6 17.57 -19.72 6.17
C VAL A 6 16.17 -19.13 6.09
N ILE A 7 15.96 -18.00 6.76
CA ILE A 7 14.69 -17.29 6.75
C ILE A 7 14.45 -16.83 5.31
N GLY A 8 13.35 -17.28 4.70
CA GLY A 8 13.00 -16.96 3.32
C GLY A 8 12.85 -15.45 3.06
N ALA A 9 13.02 -15.02 1.82
CA ALA A 9 13.03 -13.61 1.44
C ALA A 9 11.73 -12.89 1.83
N MET A 10 10.57 -13.55 1.69
CA MET A 10 9.28 -12.98 2.09
C MET A 10 9.16 -12.84 3.60
N ALA A 11 9.71 -13.79 4.36
CA ALA A 11 9.75 -13.71 5.82
C ALA A 11 10.66 -12.58 6.30
N ARG A 12 11.81 -12.38 5.65
CA ARG A 12 12.71 -11.24 5.93
C ARG A 12 12.06 -9.90 5.59
N LEU A 13 11.53 -9.75 4.37
CA LEU A 13 10.79 -8.55 3.95
C LEU A 13 9.71 -8.20 4.97
N ARG A 14 8.90 -9.18 5.37
CA ARG A 14 7.85 -8.99 6.38
C ARG A 14 8.37 -8.58 7.75
N ALA A 15 9.36 -9.29 8.27
CA ALA A 15 9.86 -9.07 9.62
C ALA A 15 10.58 -7.73 9.72
N GLU A 16 11.43 -7.43 8.73
CA GLU A 16 12.33 -6.30 8.77
C GLU A 16 11.69 -4.97 8.31
N THR A 17 10.57 -4.99 7.58
CA THR A 17 9.82 -3.78 7.17
C THR A 17 8.62 -3.46 8.07
N ARG A 18 8.41 -4.24 9.15
CA ARG A 18 7.22 -4.10 10.01
C ARG A 18 7.08 -2.70 10.59
N GLY A 19 8.17 -2.12 11.09
CA GLY A 19 8.13 -0.79 11.70
C GLY A 19 7.78 0.30 10.69
N GLU A 20 8.32 0.21 9.48
CA GLU A 20 8.00 1.13 8.38
C GLU A 20 6.54 0.99 7.93
N HIS A 21 6.03 -0.25 7.84
CA HIS A 21 4.63 -0.52 7.52
C HIS A 21 3.69 0.11 8.57
N GLU A 22 3.96 -0.10 9.86
CA GLU A 22 3.14 0.45 10.95
C GLU A 22 3.11 1.98 10.94
N ARG A 23 4.24 2.64 10.63
CA ARG A 23 4.29 4.11 10.48
C ARG A 23 3.47 4.58 9.27
N LEU A 24 3.62 3.94 8.12
CA LEU A 24 2.82 4.28 6.94
C LEU A 24 1.32 4.07 7.20
N GLU A 25 0.93 2.98 7.87
CA GLU A 25 -0.47 2.70 8.21
C GLU A 25 -1.07 3.81 9.09
N ALA A 26 -0.29 4.31 10.06
CA ALA A 26 -0.70 5.43 10.90
C ALA A 26 -0.90 6.72 10.10
N GLU A 27 -0.05 6.99 9.10
CA GLU A 27 -0.17 8.16 8.22
C GLU A 27 -1.33 8.04 7.23
N VAL A 28 -1.59 6.85 6.67
CA VAL A 28 -2.76 6.59 5.81
C VAL A 28 -4.04 6.83 6.60
N ASN A 29 -4.11 6.31 7.83
CA ASN A 29 -5.19 6.47 8.79
C ASN A 29 -6.57 6.12 8.20
N LEU A 30 -6.95 4.83 8.28
CA LEU A 30 -8.22 4.32 7.74
C LEU A 30 -9.45 5.12 8.21
N HIS A 31 -9.46 5.54 9.49
CA HIS A 31 -10.56 6.33 10.04
C HIS A 31 -10.69 7.69 9.32
N ARG A 32 -9.58 8.42 9.15
CA ARG A 32 -9.59 9.68 8.38
C ARG A 32 -9.97 9.41 6.93
N LEU A 33 -9.32 8.44 6.28
CA LEU A 33 -9.54 8.14 4.86
C LEU A 33 -11.02 7.92 4.53
N THR A 34 -11.75 7.28 5.44
CA THR A 34 -13.16 6.92 5.25
C THR A 34 -14.15 7.81 6.01
N SER A 35 -13.72 8.95 6.56
CA SER A 35 -14.62 9.83 7.34
C SER A 35 -15.45 10.80 6.50
N SER A 36 -15.01 11.13 5.28
CA SER A 36 -15.75 12.00 4.38
C SER A 36 -15.32 11.78 2.92
N LEU A 37 -16.13 12.25 1.96
CA LEU A 37 -15.74 12.27 0.55
C LEU A 37 -14.49 13.14 0.31
N SER A 38 -14.29 14.21 1.09
CA SER A 38 -13.10 15.06 0.96
C SER A 38 -11.85 14.32 1.41
N ASP A 39 -11.90 13.66 2.57
CA ASP A 39 -10.78 12.87 3.08
C ASP A 39 -10.43 11.70 2.13
N TYR A 40 -11.45 11.07 1.53
CA TYR A 40 -11.26 10.03 0.52
C TYR A 40 -10.57 10.55 -0.74
N LYS A 41 -11.01 11.71 -1.26
CA LYS A 41 -10.37 12.39 -2.41
C LYS A 41 -8.91 12.74 -2.14
N GLU A 42 -8.60 13.26 -0.95
CA GLU A 42 -7.23 13.55 -0.54
C GLU A 42 -6.37 12.28 -0.48
N ALA A 43 -6.92 11.18 0.04
CA ALA A 43 -6.22 9.90 0.06
C ALA A 43 -5.98 9.35 -1.35
N LEU A 44 -6.99 9.36 -2.23
CA LEU A 44 -6.85 8.94 -3.63
C LEU A 44 -5.79 9.76 -4.36
N ALA A 45 -5.77 11.09 -4.16
CA ALA A 45 -4.75 11.94 -4.75
C ALA A 45 -3.34 11.59 -4.29
N ALA A 46 -3.16 11.27 -2.99
CA ALA A 46 -1.88 10.84 -2.46
C ALA A 46 -1.45 9.47 -3.00
N PHE A 47 -2.36 8.48 -3.08
CA PHE A 47 -2.07 7.19 -3.70
C PHE A 47 -1.71 7.34 -5.17
N TYR A 48 -2.49 8.15 -5.93
CA TYR A 48 -2.19 8.45 -7.32
C TYR A 48 -0.79 9.06 -7.48
N GLY A 49 -0.43 10.06 -6.69
CA GLY A 49 0.89 10.68 -6.76
C GLY A 49 2.07 9.71 -6.56
N LEU A 50 1.89 8.67 -5.75
CA LEU A 50 2.89 7.61 -5.56
C LEU A 50 2.90 6.60 -6.71
N TYR A 51 1.73 6.08 -7.08
CA TYR A 51 1.62 5.04 -8.10
C TYR A 51 1.98 5.57 -9.49
N ALA A 52 1.57 6.81 -9.82
CA ALA A 52 1.92 7.46 -11.08
C ALA A 52 3.42 7.66 -11.24
N ALA A 53 4.14 7.89 -10.13
CA ALA A 53 5.59 8.03 -10.14
C ALA A 53 6.31 6.68 -10.17
N LEU A 54 5.87 5.71 -9.36
CA LEU A 54 6.63 4.48 -9.12
C LEU A 54 6.24 3.31 -10.03
N GLU A 55 4.95 3.12 -10.34
CA GLU A 55 4.49 1.97 -11.12
C GLU A 55 5.13 1.89 -12.53
N PRO A 56 5.27 2.99 -13.30
CA PRO A 56 5.96 2.96 -14.59
C PRO A 56 7.44 2.55 -14.48
N ILE A 57 8.13 2.98 -13.41
CA ILE A 57 9.52 2.59 -13.14
C ILE A 57 9.58 1.09 -12.87
N LEU A 58 8.73 0.56 -11.99
CA LEU A 58 8.71 -0.87 -11.67
C LEU A 58 8.32 -1.73 -12.86
N ARG A 59 7.41 -1.25 -13.72
CA ARG A 59 7.06 -1.94 -14.97
C ARG A 59 8.28 -2.22 -15.85
N THR A 60 9.26 -1.33 -15.87
CA THR A 60 10.47 -1.47 -16.69
C THR A 60 11.68 -2.07 -15.96
N THR A 61 11.75 -1.96 -14.63
CA THR A 61 12.91 -2.37 -13.83
C THR A 61 12.77 -3.74 -13.18
N VAL A 62 11.53 -4.17 -12.89
CA VAL A 62 11.29 -5.51 -12.33
C VAL A 62 11.56 -6.56 -13.42
N PRO A 63 12.28 -7.66 -13.10
CA PRO A 63 12.58 -8.70 -14.06
C PRO A 63 11.39 -9.67 -14.21
N TRP A 64 10.24 -9.19 -14.73
CA TRP A 64 8.97 -9.92 -14.82
C TRP A 64 9.10 -11.35 -15.37
N HIS A 65 9.85 -11.52 -16.48
CA HIS A 65 10.10 -12.83 -17.07
C HIS A 65 10.87 -13.78 -16.15
N LYS A 66 11.78 -13.28 -15.30
CA LYS A 66 12.54 -14.10 -14.34
C LYS A 66 11.70 -14.49 -13.14
N LEU A 67 10.71 -13.68 -12.80
CA LEU A 67 9.72 -13.96 -11.76
C LEU A 67 8.60 -14.88 -12.25
N GLY A 68 8.44 -15.01 -13.58
CA GLY A 68 7.29 -15.71 -14.15
C GLY A 68 5.97 -14.98 -13.88
N LEU A 69 6.02 -13.66 -13.75
CA LEU A 69 4.87 -12.80 -13.46
C LEU A 69 4.60 -11.85 -14.63
N SER A 70 3.36 -11.38 -14.73
CA SER A 70 2.91 -10.36 -15.67
C SER A 70 2.87 -8.99 -15.02
N ALA A 71 3.42 -7.97 -15.69
CA ALA A 71 3.34 -6.59 -15.21
C ALA A 71 1.93 -6.04 -15.41
N GLU A 72 1.30 -6.40 -16.53
CA GLU A 72 -0.04 -5.98 -16.96
C GLU A 72 -1.10 -6.40 -15.95
N ASP A 73 -1.01 -7.63 -15.42
CA ASP A 73 -1.97 -8.15 -14.43
C ASP A 73 -1.81 -7.50 -13.05
N ARG A 74 -0.76 -6.69 -12.86
CA ARG A 74 -0.37 -6.10 -11.58
C ARG A 74 -0.37 -4.57 -11.60
N GLN A 75 -1.05 -3.96 -12.57
CA GLN A 75 -1.24 -2.50 -12.61
C GLN A 75 -2.34 -2.05 -11.64
N LYS A 76 -2.09 -0.99 -10.88
CA LYS A 76 -3.08 -0.36 -10.00
C LYS A 76 -3.30 1.10 -10.36
N LEU A 77 -2.39 1.72 -11.12
CA LEU A 77 -2.55 3.10 -11.57
C LEU A 77 -3.85 3.32 -12.37
N PRO A 78 -4.25 2.43 -13.32
CA PRO A 78 -5.54 2.59 -14.00
C PRO A 78 -6.74 2.51 -13.04
N LEU A 79 -6.65 1.68 -11.99
CA LEU A 79 -7.72 1.56 -10.98
C LEU A 79 -7.86 2.85 -10.15
N LEU A 80 -6.76 3.55 -9.88
CA LEU A 80 -6.77 4.87 -9.25
C LEU A 80 -7.39 5.92 -10.16
N GLU A 81 -7.09 5.89 -11.46
CA GLU A 81 -7.68 6.80 -12.44
C GLU A 81 -9.21 6.62 -12.53
N GLU A 82 -9.69 5.37 -12.51
CA GLU A 82 -11.12 5.05 -12.43
C GLU A 82 -11.77 5.62 -11.16
N ASP A 83 -11.17 5.40 -9.99
CA ASP A 83 -11.70 5.91 -8.72
C ASP A 83 -11.71 7.45 -8.67
N LEU A 84 -10.66 8.10 -9.20
CA LEU A 84 -10.59 9.56 -9.33
C LEU A 84 -11.67 10.11 -10.26
N ALA A 85 -11.92 9.44 -11.39
CA ALA A 85 -13.00 9.78 -12.31
C ALA A 85 -14.38 9.63 -11.64
N ALA A 86 -14.59 8.55 -10.88
CA ALA A 86 -15.85 8.29 -10.17
C ALA A 86 -16.18 9.41 -9.15
N VAL A 87 -15.17 9.96 -8.48
CA VAL A 87 -15.34 11.09 -7.54
C VAL A 87 -15.22 12.47 -8.20
N LYS A 88 -15.15 12.52 -9.54
CA LYS A 88 -15.03 13.75 -10.35
C LYS A 88 -13.81 14.60 -10.00
N LEU A 89 -12.68 13.95 -9.69
CA LEU A 89 -11.39 14.61 -9.44
C LEU A 89 -10.46 14.36 -10.63
N SER A 90 -10.04 15.43 -11.33
CA SER A 90 -9.12 15.30 -12.45
C SER A 90 -7.69 15.04 -11.96
N PHE A 91 -7.08 13.96 -12.45
CA PHE A 91 -5.70 13.62 -12.12
C PHE A 91 -4.64 14.50 -12.80
N ALA A 92 -5.01 15.26 -13.84
CA ALA A 92 -4.09 16.06 -14.66
C ALA A 92 -3.33 17.16 -13.88
N ARG A 93 -3.81 17.52 -12.69
CA ARG A 93 -3.20 18.55 -11.82
C ARG A 93 -2.84 18.03 -10.44
N LEU A 94 -2.94 16.72 -10.20
CA LEU A 94 -2.62 16.16 -8.91
C LEU A 94 -1.10 16.14 -8.71
N PRO A 95 -0.62 16.44 -7.49
CA PRO A 95 0.80 16.43 -7.21
C PRO A 95 1.34 15.00 -7.34
N ILE A 96 2.49 14.87 -8.00
CA ILE A 96 3.19 13.59 -8.17
C ILE A 96 4.34 13.54 -7.16
N CYS A 97 4.60 12.37 -6.58
CA CYS A 97 5.71 12.21 -5.66
C CYS A 97 7.04 12.31 -6.42
N GLU A 98 7.74 13.44 -6.27
CA GLU A 98 9.02 13.69 -6.96
C GLU A 98 10.17 12.79 -6.48
N ARG A 99 10.01 12.17 -5.29
CA ARG A 99 11.08 11.44 -4.61
C ARG A 99 10.73 9.97 -4.41
N VAL A 100 10.32 9.28 -5.48
CA VAL A 100 10.13 7.83 -5.47
C VAL A 100 11.47 7.08 -5.51
N PRO A 101 11.54 5.85 -4.97
CA PRO A 101 12.75 5.05 -5.09
C PRO A 101 12.99 4.73 -6.57
N TYR A 102 14.22 4.94 -7.02
CA TYR A 102 14.68 4.47 -8.33
C TYR A 102 15.57 3.24 -8.09
N PRO A 103 15.00 2.02 -8.11
CA PRO A 103 15.75 0.82 -7.77
C PRO A 103 16.84 0.56 -8.81
N ALA A 104 18.10 0.67 -8.38
CA ALA A 104 19.27 0.47 -9.25
C ALA A 104 19.53 -1.01 -9.60
N THR A 105 18.86 -1.95 -8.95
CA THR A 105 19.02 -3.40 -9.16
C THR A 105 17.68 -4.09 -9.26
N ALA A 106 17.66 -5.27 -9.88
CA ALA A 106 16.47 -6.11 -9.97
C ALA A 106 15.92 -6.50 -8.58
N SER A 107 16.79 -6.85 -7.63
CA SER A 107 16.40 -7.14 -6.25
C SER A 107 15.81 -5.92 -5.55
N ALA A 108 16.38 -4.73 -5.76
CA ALA A 108 15.80 -3.50 -5.23
C ALA A 108 14.40 -3.23 -5.84
N ALA A 109 14.21 -3.49 -7.14
CA ALA A 109 12.91 -3.31 -7.80
C ALA A 109 11.86 -4.29 -7.24
N ILE A 110 12.26 -5.54 -6.96
CA ILE A 110 11.40 -6.53 -6.27
C ILE A 110 11.02 -6.05 -4.86
N GLY A 111 11.96 -5.46 -4.13
CA GLY A 111 11.71 -4.88 -2.81
C GLY A 111 10.68 -3.74 -2.84
N SER A 112 10.76 -2.86 -3.82
CA SER A 112 9.74 -1.82 -4.02
C SER A 112 8.41 -2.43 -4.45
N LEU A 113 8.41 -3.39 -5.37
CA LEU A 113 7.19 -4.09 -5.80
C LEU A 113 6.49 -4.80 -4.64
N TYR A 114 7.24 -5.37 -3.69
CA TYR A 114 6.70 -5.99 -2.47
C TYR A 114 5.80 -5.02 -1.69
N VAL A 115 6.15 -3.73 -1.62
CA VAL A 115 5.32 -2.72 -0.94
C VAL A 115 4.00 -2.50 -1.67
N LEU A 116 4.03 -2.44 -3.01
CA LEU A 116 2.88 -2.18 -3.88
C LEU A 116 1.94 -3.38 -3.98
N GLU A 117 2.47 -4.60 -3.91
CA GLU A 117 1.69 -5.84 -3.82
C GLU A 117 1.13 -6.02 -2.41
N GLY A 118 1.92 -5.72 -1.38
CA GLY A 118 1.51 -5.84 0.02
C GLY A 118 0.36 -4.89 0.40
N SER A 119 0.31 -3.69 -0.18
CA SER A 119 -0.77 -2.73 0.06
C SER A 119 -2.16 -3.26 -0.36
N THR A 120 -2.22 -4.19 -1.33
CA THR A 120 -3.48 -4.80 -1.78
C THR A 120 -4.15 -5.67 -0.71
N LEU A 121 -3.38 -6.20 0.25
CA LEU A 121 -3.91 -7.02 1.34
C LEU A 121 -4.75 -6.19 2.32
N GLY A 122 -4.31 -4.96 2.61
CA GLY A 122 -5.02 -4.02 3.49
C GLY A 122 -6.24 -3.37 2.83
N GLY A 123 -6.27 -3.34 1.49
CA GLY A 123 -7.32 -2.69 0.70
C GLY A 123 -8.73 -3.18 1.03
N LYS A 124 -8.91 -4.47 1.37
CA LYS A 124 -10.23 -5.03 1.73
C LYS A 124 -10.87 -4.37 2.96
N LEU A 125 -10.07 -4.00 3.96
CA LEU A 125 -10.59 -3.31 5.15
C LEU A 125 -11.02 -1.88 4.79
N ILE A 126 -10.26 -1.21 3.93
CA ILE A 126 -10.58 0.13 3.46
C ILE A 126 -11.84 0.10 2.59
N GLU A 127 -11.94 -0.83 1.65
CA GLU A 127 -13.10 -1.03 0.78
C GLU A 127 -14.39 -1.29 1.59
N HIS A 128 -14.31 -2.15 2.61
CA HIS A 128 -15.44 -2.38 3.52
C HIS A 128 -15.84 -1.12 4.30
N SER A 129 -14.86 -0.35 4.80
CA SER A 129 -15.11 0.89 5.54
C SER A 129 -15.67 2.00 4.64
N LEU A 130 -15.22 2.10 3.38
CA LEU A 130 -15.77 3.03 2.39
C LEU A 130 -17.25 2.74 2.10
N ARG A 131 -17.58 1.46 1.87
CA ARG A 131 -18.98 1.04 1.64
C ARG A 131 -19.85 1.34 2.87
N SER A 132 -19.34 1.07 4.07
CA SER A 132 -20.11 1.23 5.31
C SER A 132 -20.31 2.69 5.73
N ASN A 133 -19.30 3.55 5.55
CA ASN A 133 -19.33 4.92 6.07
C ASN A 133 -19.77 5.94 5.03
N LEU A 134 -19.49 5.70 3.74
CA LEU A 134 -19.69 6.68 2.66
C LEU A 134 -20.55 6.17 1.51
N ASP A 135 -20.99 4.90 1.53
CA ASP A 135 -21.68 4.24 0.41
C ASP A 135 -20.90 4.35 -0.91
N LEU A 136 -19.57 4.21 -0.82
CA LEU A 136 -18.64 4.27 -1.94
C LEU A 136 -17.97 2.91 -2.18
N GLU A 137 -17.72 2.63 -3.46
CA GLU A 137 -16.87 1.53 -3.90
C GLU A 137 -15.54 2.08 -4.43
N SER A 138 -14.47 1.29 -4.29
CA SER A 138 -13.14 1.64 -4.79
C SER A 138 -12.56 0.47 -5.59
N ARG A 139 -12.26 0.72 -6.85
CA ARG A 139 -11.54 -0.21 -7.74
C ARG A 139 -10.11 -0.41 -7.27
N PHE A 140 -9.45 0.66 -6.82
CA PHE A 140 -8.08 0.60 -6.31
C PHE A 140 -7.97 -0.26 -5.05
N PHE A 141 -8.82 -0.02 -4.04
CA PHE A 141 -8.78 -0.78 -2.79
C PHE A 141 -9.34 -2.20 -2.92
N ALA A 142 -10.26 -2.44 -3.86
CA ALA A 142 -10.64 -3.80 -4.26
C ALA A 142 -9.48 -4.52 -4.98
N SER A 143 -8.68 -3.79 -5.77
CA SER A 143 -7.53 -4.29 -6.54
C SER A 143 -7.89 -5.55 -7.33
N TYR A 144 -7.31 -6.70 -6.98
CA TYR A 144 -7.59 -7.99 -7.62
C TYR A 144 -8.90 -8.66 -7.18
N GLY A 145 -9.73 -7.98 -6.38
CA GLY A 145 -10.99 -8.46 -5.86
C GLY A 145 -10.84 -9.75 -5.04
N ALA A 146 -11.55 -10.81 -5.45
CA ALA A 146 -11.46 -12.12 -4.82
C ALA A 146 -10.05 -12.74 -4.91
N SER A 147 -9.28 -12.38 -5.94
CA SER A 147 -7.97 -12.97 -6.26
C SER A 147 -6.80 -12.37 -5.47
N VAL A 148 -7.01 -11.37 -4.59
CA VAL A 148 -5.92 -10.75 -3.80
C VAL A 148 -5.04 -11.79 -3.09
N GLY A 149 -5.66 -12.81 -2.48
CA GLY A 149 -4.93 -13.86 -1.77
C GLY A 149 -4.14 -14.81 -2.69
N SER A 150 -4.61 -15.10 -3.90
CA SER A 150 -3.84 -15.90 -4.87
C SER A 150 -2.72 -15.08 -5.50
N MET A 151 -2.98 -13.83 -5.88
CA MET A 151 -2.00 -12.90 -6.45
C MET A 151 -0.81 -12.65 -5.51
N TRP A 152 -1.09 -12.52 -4.21
CA TRP A 152 -0.05 -12.39 -3.17
C TRP A 152 0.78 -13.65 -2.99
N ARG A 153 0.14 -14.83 -2.96
CA ARG A 153 0.86 -16.11 -2.83
C ARG A 153 1.73 -16.40 -4.05
N GLU A 154 1.22 -16.14 -5.24
CA GLU A 154 1.98 -16.26 -6.49
C GLU A 154 3.19 -15.32 -6.48
N PHE A 155 3.00 -14.06 -6.10
CA PHE A 155 4.10 -13.11 -5.95
C PHE A 155 5.14 -13.59 -4.93
N GLY A 156 4.69 -14.03 -3.75
CA GLY A 156 5.60 -14.53 -2.71
C GLY A 156 6.42 -15.73 -3.18
N ALA A 157 5.80 -16.69 -3.86
CA ALA A 157 6.51 -17.85 -4.42
C ALA A 157 7.55 -17.43 -5.47
N ALA A 158 7.23 -16.46 -6.33
CA ALA A 158 8.15 -15.92 -7.31
C ALA A 158 9.35 -15.21 -6.66
N VAL A 159 9.13 -14.43 -5.60
CA VAL A 159 10.19 -13.75 -4.84
C VAL A 159 11.10 -14.76 -4.15
N GLU A 160 10.55 -15.78 -3.50
CA GLU A 160 11.34 -16.85 -2.88
C GLU A 160 12.19 -17.60 -3.92
N GLY A 161 11.60 -17.98 -5.06
CA GLY A 161 12.32 -18.63 -6.15
C GLY A 161 13.44 -17.77 -6.73
N TYR A 162 13.19 -16.45 -6.85
CA TYR A 162 14.21 -15.49 -7.27
C TYR A 162 15.35 -15.39 -6.25
N ALA A 163 15.04 -15.25 -4.97
CA ALA A 163 16.03 -15.13 -3.90
C ALA A 163 16.90 -16.39 -3.78
N VAL A 164 16.31 -17.59 -3.88
CA VAL A 164 17.09 -18.85 -3.90
C VAL A 164 18.08 -18.88 -5.06
N ARG A 165 17.70 -18.33 -6.23
CA ARG A 165 18.54 -18.35 -7.43
C ARG A 165 19.59 -17.25 -7.48
N PHE A 166 19.27 -16.06 -6.99
CA PHE A 166 20.09 -14.84 -7.19
C PHE A 166 20.56 -14.17 -5.89
N GLY A 167 20.03 -14.58 -4.73
CA GLY A 167 20.28 -13.98 -3.42
C GLY A 167 19.82 -12.51 -3.35
N ARG A 168 20.58 -11.71 -2.58
CA ARG A 168 20.43 -10.25 -2.48
C ARG A 168 19.13 -9.81 -1.79
N GLU A 169 18.69 -10.59 -0.81
CA GLU A 169 17.55 -10.27 0.05
C GLU A 169 17.76 -8.96 0.80
N ASP A 170 19.00 -8.62 1.17
CA ASP A 170 19.34 -7.34 1.80
C ASP A 170 18.98 -6.13 0.90
N ASP A 171 19.17 -6.26 -0.43
CA ASP A 171 18.78 -5.22 -1.39
C ASP A 171 17.25 -5.09 -1.47
N MET A 172 16.54 -6.23 -1.46
CA MET A 172 15.07 -6.24 -1.47
C MET A 172 14.53 -5.54 -0.21
N VAL A 173 15.05 -5.93 0.97
CA VAL A 173 14.64 -5.35 2.26
C VAL A 173 14.97 -3.87 2.33
N SER A 174 16.18 -3.47 1.92
CA SER A 174 16.62 -2.07 1.95
C SER A 174 15.74 -1.20 1.05
N SER A 175 15.44 -1.68 -0.17
CA SER A 175 14.57 -0.97 -1.10
C SER A 175 13.12 -0.90 -0.62
N ALA A 176 12.59 -1.99 -0.02
CA ALA A 176 11.26 -1.99 0.59
C ALA A 176 11.16 -0.96 1.72
N LYS A 177 12.14 -0.90 2.63
CA LYS A 177 12.21 0.11 3.71
C LYS A 177 12.23 1.53 3.16
N ALA A 178 13.05 1.78 2.14
CA ALA A 178 13.11 3.09 1.47
C ALA A 178 11.76 3.46 0.84
N THR A 179 11.09 2.51 0.19
CA THR A 179 9.78 2.70 -0.43
C THR A 179 8.72 3.05 0.62
N PHE A 180 8.63 2.31 1.72
CA PHE A 180 7.72 2.65 2.83
C PHE A 180 8.02 4.03 3.42
N THR A 181 9.30 4.37 3.64
CA THR A 181 9.69 5.66 4.21
C THR A 181 9.29 6.83 3.31
N ILE A 182 9.40 6.66 1.99
CA ILE A 182 8.94 7.66 1.01
C ILE A 182 7.43 7.79 1.04
N PHE A 183 6.71 6.66 1.08
CA PHE A 183 5.25 6.64 1.16
C PHE A 183 4.79 7.34 2.44
N GLU A 184 5.40 7.02 3.58
CA GLU A 184 5.12 7.63 4.89
C GLU A 184 5.25 9.16 4.82
N ARG A 185 6.40 9.66 4.34
CA ARG A 185 6.66 11.10 4.20
C ARG A 185 5.67 11.79 3.25
N TRP A 186 5.33 11.12 2.16
CA TRP A 186 4.36 11.64 1.20
C TRP A 186 2.96 11.77 1.83
N PHE A 187 2.50 10.73 2.51
CA PHE A 187 1.21 10.75 3.20
C PHE A 187 1.16 11.75 4.37
N ALA A 188 2.27 11.93 5.08
CA ALA A 188 2.43 12.93 6.14
C ALA A 188 2.45 14.38 5.61
N SER A 189 2.85 14.57 4.34
CA SER A 189 2.86 15.89 3.69
C SER A 189 1.48 16.36 3.22
N ARG A 190 0.45 15.48 3.30
CA ARG A 190 -0.92 15.86 2.99
C ARG A 190 -1.36 17.02 3.88
N PRO A 191 -2.19 17.95 3.37
CA PRO A 191 -2.71 19.01 4.20
C PRO A 191 -3.40 18.42 5.44
N PRO A 192 -3.26 19.06 6.61
CA PRO A 192 -4.07 18.70 7.76
C PRO A 192 -5.54 18.82 7.39
N ARG A 193 -6.39 18.03 8.04
CA ARG A 193 -7.83 18.07 7.82
C ARG A 193 -8.28 19.52 7.95
N ALA A 194 -8.97 20.04 6.93
CA ALA A 194 -9.58 21.35 7.05
C ALA A 194 -10.45 21.31 8.32
N SER A 195 -10.21 22.22 9.26
CA SER A 195 -11.10 22.40 10.39
C SER A 195 -12.48 22.69 9.82
N GLU A 196 -13.44 21.79 10.02
CA GLU A 196 -14.84 22.14 9.80
C GLU A 196 -15.09 23.44 10.59
N PRO A 197 -15.78 24.45 10.02
CA PRO A 197 -16.20 25.59 10.81
C PRO A 197 -17.00 25.03 11.99
N ASP A 198 -16.64 25.42 13.22
CA ASP A 198 -17.32 25.03 14.46
C ASP A 198 -18.83 25.24 14.26
N GLY A 199 -19.51 24.14 13.94
CA GLY A 199 -20.96 24.07 13.88
C GLY A 199 -21.45 23.93 15.30
N ASP A 200 -22.10 24.99 15.79
CA ASP A 200 -22.81 25.04 17.07
C ASP A 200 -23.55 23.71 17.40
N VAL A 201 -23.17 23.14 18.56
CA VAL A 201 -23.95 22.41 19.60
C VAL A 201 -24.68 21.13 19.14
N ILE A 202 -24.57 19.96 19.81
CA ILE A 202 -25.32 19.58 21.02
C ILE A 202 -24.69 18.32 21.65
N GLY A 203 -24.63 18.31 22.99
CA GLY A 203 -24.02 17.29 23.81
C GLY A 203 -24.56 15.87 23.64
N GLY A 204 -23.64 14.90 23.78
CA GLY A 204 -23.93 13.48 23.80
C GLY A 204 -22.68 12.69 24.14
N SER A 205 -22.33 12.66 25.42
CA SER A 205 -21.20 11.91 25.96
C SER A 205 -21.38 10.40 25.76
N ARG A 206 -20.60 9.77 24.88
CA ARG A 206 -20.23 8.35 25.03
C ARG A 206 -18.75 8.11 24.69
N SER A 207 -18.05 7.69 25.74
CA SER A 207 -16.66 7.25 25.93
C SER A 207 -15.83 6.82 24.71
N ARG A 208 -14.76 7.59 24.46
CA ARG A 208 -13.50 7.16 23.85
C ARG A 208 -12.77 6.15 24.77
N ASN A 209 -13.18 4.89 24.83
CA ASN A 209 -12.35 3.84 25.44
C ASN A 209 -12.90 2.43 25.17
N GLU A 210 -12.81 1.90 23.94
CA GLU A 210 -12.91 0.43 23.76
C GLU A 210 -12.43 -0.17 22.42
N PHE A 211 -11.84 0.60 21.49
CA PHE A 211 -11.44 0.06 20.17
C PHE A 211 -9.96 -0.39 20.05
N ARG A 212 -9.22 -0.39 21.16
CA ARG A 212 -7.85 -0.94 21.25
C ARG A 212 -7.89 -2.37 21.78
N LYS A 213 -8.41 -3.32 21.00
CA LYS A 213 -8.24 -4.78 21.10
C LYS A 213 -9.22 -5.43 20.11
N ARG A 214 -8.71 -6.28 19.20
CA ARG A 214 -9.37 -6.86 17.99
C ARG A 214 -9.08 -5.95 16.78
N HIS A 215 -8.11 -6.17 15.89
CA HIS A 215 -7.78 -7.40 15.20
C HIS A 215 -6.28 -7.39 14.85
N ARG A 216 -5.54 -8.30 15.49
CA ARG A 216 -4.16 -8.60 15.19
C ARG A 216 -4.13 -9.27 13.81
N TRP A 217 -3.30 -8.79 12.90
CA TRP A 217 -2.89 -9.56 11.72
C TRP A 217 -2.49 -10.97 12.20
N GLN A 218 -3.23 -12.00 11.74
CA GLN A 218 -2.95 -13.40 12.08
C GLN A 218 -2.24 -14.09 10.90
N PRO A 219 -1.19 -14.88 11.18
CA PRO A 219 -0.49 -15.63 10.15
C PRO A 219 -1.38 -16.79 9.68
N GLY A 220 -1.73 -16.80 8.39
CA GLY A 220 -2.06 -18.04 7.70
C GLY A 220 -0.79 -18.86 7.49
N PRO A 221 -0.91 -20.21 7.39
CA PRO A 221 0.23 -21.13 7.32
C PRO A 221 1.16 -20.87 6.14
#